data_AF-A0A4P6GIS0-F1
#
_entry.id   AF-A0A4P6GIS0-F1
#
_cell.length_a   1.000
_cell.length_b   1.000
_cell.length_c   1.000
_cell.angle_alpha   90.00
_cell.angle_beta   90.00
_cell.angle_gamma   90.00
#
_symmetry.space_group_name_H-M   'P 1'
#
loop_
_entity.id
_entity.type
_entity.pdbx_description
1 polymer ?
#
loop_
_entity_poly.entity_id
_entity_poly.type
_entity_poly.pdbx_seq_one_letter_code
_entity_poly.pdbx_strand_id
1 'polypeptide(L)'
;MSGHGELEPCPYCGGHANLSKIGRDWYRIAADHVTGCPLEDFELDCPQSDDQLPLLLRDWNTRVDRRPANCAEKCDQLKAEIAGLKTGYEAYEAQNAALKAEVEALRKTAPSSEVVWCACGDGHAANSYGAGFMAANNGVCENCDAATGKGERS
;
A
#
# COMPACT_ATOMS: atom_id res chain seq x y z
N MET A 1 47.03 -4.32 30.02
CA MET A 1 46.49 -3.26 29.13
C MET A 1 44.99 -3.42 29.18
N SER A 2 44.30 -2.59 29.97
CA SER A 2 42.89 -2.76 30.29
C SER A 2 42.03 -2.41 29.08
N GLY A 3 41.35 -3.42 28.53
CA GLY A 3 40.41 -3.26 27.42
C GLY A 3 39.15 -2.56 27.90
N HIS A 4 39.09 -1.26 27.71
CA HIS A 4 37.85 -0.49 27.81
C HIS A 4 37.11 -0.66 26.46
N GLY A 5 35.78 -0.84 26.50
CA GLY A 5 34.97 -1.15 25.33
C GLY A 5 35.15 -0.15 24.18
N GLU A 6 34.96 -0.62 22.94
CA GLU A 6 35.20 0.16 21.72
C GLU A 6 34.27 1.38 21.67
N LEU A 7 34.85 2.57 21.43
CA LEU A 7 34.12 3.82 21.27
C LEU A 7 33.61 3.93 19.83
N GLU A 8 32.35 4.32 19.68
CA GLU A 8 31.78 4.64 18.38
C GLU A 8 32.37 5.96 17.84
N PRO A 9 32.45 6.14 16.52
CA PRO A 9 32.96 7.40 15.94
C PRO A 9 32.02 8.58 16.25
N CYS A 10 32.49 9.81 16.02
CA CYS A 10 31.67 11.01 16.20
C CYS A 10 30.34 10.91 15.38
N PRO A 11 29.18 11.19 16.00
CA PRO A 11 27.87 11.08 15.33
C PRO A 11 27.65 12.04 14.16
N TYR A 12 28.43 13.12 14.08
CA TYR A 12 28.26 14.15 13.06
C TYR A 12 29.26 14.02 11.92
N CYS A 13 30.53 13.77 12.21
CA CYS A 13 31.58 13.72 11.19
C CYS A 13 32.22 12.35 10.98
N GLY A 14 31.90 11.34 11.81
CA GLY A 14 32.53 10.03 11.74
C GLY A 14 33.99 9.98 12.21
N GLY A 15 34.48 11.06 12.85
CA GLY A 15 35.83 11.14 13.41
C GLY A 15 36.10 10.07 14.48
N HIS A 16 37.32 9.56 14.54
CA HIS A 16 37.67 8.48 15.47
C HIS A 16 37.67 8.99 16.91
N ALA A 17 36.89 8.34 17.78
CA ALA A 17 36.78 8.69 19.19
C ALA A 17 37.79 7.90 20.03
N ASN A 18 38.43 8.59 20.96
CA ASN A 18 39.49 8.04 21.80
C ASN A 18 39.22 8.31 23.28
N LEU A 19 39.54 7.32 24.13
CA LEU A 19 39.55 7.46 25.58
C LEU A 19 40.98 7.73 26.05
N SER A 20 41.19 8.84 26.75
CA SER A 20 42.48 9.20 27.34
C SER A 20 42.36 9.37 28.86
N LYS A 21 43.45 9.08 29.58
CA LYS A 21 43.59 9.43 31.00
C LYS A 21 44.25 10.80 31.10
N ILE A 22 43.58 11.76 31.73
CA ILE A 22 44.08 13.12 31.91
C ILE A 22 44.39 13.36 33.39
N GLY A 23 45.63 13.77 33.66
CA GLY A 23 46.11 13.92 35.03
C GLY A 23 46.03 12.62 35.83
N ARG A 24 45.87 12.75 37.15
CA ARG A 24 45.85 11.59 38.06
C ARG A 24 44.49 10.89 38.10
N ASP A 25 43.41 11.66 38.01
CA ASP A 25 42.09 11.21 38.46
C ASP A 25 40.96 11.44 37.44
N TRP A 26 41.25 11.74 36.16
CA TRP A 26 40.22 11.98 35.13
C TRP A 26 40.36 11.11 33.86
N TYR A 27 39.24 10.65 33.33
CA TYR A 27 39.07 10.12 31.99
C TYR A 27 38.52 11.21 31.08
N ARG A 28 38.94 11.20 29.80
CA ARG A 28 38.46 12.08 28.74
C ARG A 28 38.09 11.28 27.50
N ILE A 29 36.92 11.56 26.92
CA ILE A 29 36.62 11.20 25.54
C ILE A 29 36.75 12.45 24.66
N ALA A 30 37.51 12.31 23.59
CA ALA A 30 37.61 13.29 22.50
C ALA A 30 37.64 12.54 21.16
N ALA A 31 37.27 13.19 20.06
CA ALA A 31 37.35 12.59 18.73
C ALA A 31 38.15 13.44 17.75
N ASP A 32 38.75 12.78 16.77
CA ASP A 32 39.50 13.41 15.68
C ASP A 32 38.51 14.00 14.67
N HIS A 33 38.02 15.21 14.96
CA HIS A 33 37.00 15.87 14.17
C HIS A 33 37.54 16.43 12.85
N VAL A 34 36.71 16.41 11.80
CA VAL A 34 36.94 17.23 10.61
C VAL A 34 36.66 18.70 10.94
N THR A 35 37.35 19.62 10.28
CA THR A 35 37.15 21.06 10.48
C THR A 35 35.69 21.46 10.26
N GLY A 36 35.12 22.21 11.21
CA GLY A 36 33.74 22.67 11.19
C GLY A 36 32.74 21.65 11.73
N CYS A 37 33.21 20.58 12.39
CA CYS A 37 32.31 19.68 13.12
C CYS A 37 31.71 20.43 14.33
N PRO A 38 30.39 20.34 14.58
CA PRO A 38 29.79 20.98 15.76
C PRO A 38 30.33 20.50 17.11
N LEU A 39 31.04 19.37 17.14
CA LEU A 39 31.67 18.81 18.33
C LEU A 39 33.20 18.98 18.34
N GLU A 40 33.79 19.78 17.45
CA GLU A 40 35.26 19.90 17.33
C GLU A 40 35.96 20.30 18.63
N ASP A 41 35.34 21.16 19.44
CA ASP A 41 35.84 21.61 20.75
C ASP A 41 35.20 20.86 21.94
N PHE A 42 34.43 19.79 21.67
CA PHE A 42 33.67 19.10 22.70
C PHE A 42 34.48 17.97 23.33
N GLU A 43 34.78 18.12 24.62
CA GLU A 43 35.47 17.13 25.44
C GLU A 43 34.53 16.63 26.55
N LEU A 44 34.49 15.31 26.77
CA LEU A 44 33.70 14.72 27.85
C LEU A 44 34.61 14.12 28.93
N ASP A 45 34.59 14.71 30.12
CA ASP A 45 35.44 14.31 31.23
C ASP A 45 34.64 13.64 32.37
N CYS A 46 35.21 12.60 32.99
CA CYS A 46 34.70 12.02 34.22
C CYS A 46 35.82 11.56 35.16
N PRO A 47 35.56 11.39 36.47
CA PRO A 47 36.56 10.85 37.39
C PRO A 47 37.03 9.44 37.01
N GLN A 48 38.29 9.10 37.29
CA GLN A 48 38.87 7.75 37.10
C GLN A 48 38.36 6.76 38.15
N SER A 49 37.06 6.46 38.10
CA SER A 49 36.45 5.40 38.90
C SER A 49 35.79 4.35 38.00
N ASP A 50 35.75 3.11 38.51
CA ASP A 50 35.22 1.96 37.79
C ASP A 50 33.72 2.07 37.51
N ASP A 51 32.98 2.88 38.29
CA ASP A 51 31.55 3.13 38.10
C ASP A 51 31.27 4.23 37.06
N GLN A 52 32.15 5.23 36.94
CA GLN A 52 31.94 6.38 36.06
C GLN A 52 32.36 6.09 34.62
N LEU A 53 33.41 5.28 34.42
CA LEU A 53 33.89 4.97 33.09
C LEU A 53 32.83 4.25 32.21
N PRO A 54 32.11 3.22 32.67
CA PRO A 54 31.05 2.60 31.88
C PRO A 54 29.93 3.56 31.50
N LEU A 55 29.59 4.51 32.39
CA LEU A 55 28.58 5.54 32.11
C LEU A 55 29.06 6.52 31.04
N LEU A 56 30.33 6.93 31.10
CA LEU A 56 30.97 7.79 30.10
C LEU A 56 31.00 7.13 28.71
N LEU A 57 31.44 5.86 28.65
CA LEU A 57 31.45 5.09 27.39
C LEU A 57 30.04 4.92 26.82
N ARG A 58 29.05 4.62 27.66
CA ARG A 58 27.66 4.48 27.25
C ARG A 58 27.09 5.80 26.73
N ASP A 59 27.30 6.90 27.43
CA ASP A 59 26.79 8.21 27.03
C ASP A 59 27.28 8.57 25.62
N TRP A 60 28.60 8.47 25.38
CA TRP A 60 29.17 8.67 24.06
C TRP A 60 28.56 7.75 22.99
N ASN A 61 28.56 6.44 23.22
CA ASN A 61 28.08 5.44 22.25
C ASN A 61 26.56 5.46 22.03
N THR A 62 25.78 6.18 22.85
CA THR A 62 24.34 6.40 22.61
C THR A 62 24.04 7.61 21.73
N ARG A 63 25.02 8.51 21.54
CA ARG A 63 24.88 9.70 20.70
C ARG A 63 24.98 9.39 19.21
N VAL A 64 25.60 8.27 18.85
CA VAL A 64 25.62 7.76 17.47
C VAL A 64 24.25 7.24 17.11
N ASP A 65 23.64 7.83 16.08
CA ASP A 65 22.38 7.35 15.53
C ASP A 65 22.57 5.91 15.08
N ARG A 66 21.93 4.99 15.80
CA ARG A 66 21.96 3.55 15.53
C ARG A 66 21.00 3.20 14.41
N ARG A 67 20.93 4.01 13.35
CA ARG A 67 20.17 3.65 12.17
C ARG A 67 20.77 2.34 11.66
N PRO A 68 20.04 1.21 11.71
CA PRO A 68 20.62 -0.07 11.39
C PRO A 68 21.15 -0.04 9.95
N ALA A 69 22.29 -0.66 9.71
CA ALA A 69 22.94 -0.67 8.39
C ALA A 69 21.99 -1.12 7.25
N ASN A 70 20.99 -1.95 7.58
CA ASN A 70 19.97 -2.42 6.64
C ASN A 70 18.83 -1.44 6.34
N CYS A 71 18.84 -0.22 6.88
CA CYS A 71 17.80 0.78 6.57
C CYS A 71 17.79 1.14 5.07
N ALA A 72 18.94 1.18 4.41
CA ALA A 72 19.00 1.42 2.97
C ALA A 72 18.35 0.27 2.17
N GLU A 73 18.72 -0.98 2.50
CA GLU A 73 18.16 -2.18 1.88
C GLU A 73 16.64 -2.29 2.10
N LYS A 74 16.17 -2.01 3.32
CA LYS A 74 14.74 -1.96 3.64
C LYS A 74 14.01 -0.85 2.90
N CYS A 75 14.63 0.32 2.75
CA CYS A 75 14.06 1.41 1.94
C CYS A 75 13.89 0.98 0.49
N ASP A 76 14.86 0.26 -0.08
CA ASP A 76 14.78 -0.19 -1.47
C ASP A 76 13.78 -1.33 -1.65
N GLN A 77 13.70 -2.25 -0.68
CA GLN A 77 12.64 -3.26 -0.62
C GLN A 77 11.24 -2.60 -0.58
N LEU A 78 11.03 -1.64 0.32
CA LEU A 78 9.74 -0.97 0.45
C LEU A 78 9.36 -0.19 -0.80
N LYS A 79 10.32 0.43 -1.49
CA LYS A 79 10.06 1.09 -2.78
C LYS A 79 9.63 0.09 -3.84
N ALA A 80 10.27 -1.08 -3.89
CA ALA A 80 9.88 -2.14 -4.83
C ALA A 80 8.46 -2.67 -4.53
N GLU A 81 8.13 -2.89 -3.25
CA GLU A 81 6.79 -3.29 -2.82
C GLU A 81 5.74 -2.24 -3.20
N ILE A 82 6.00 -0.95 -2.95
CA ILE A 82 5.09 0.15 -3.33
C ILE A 82 4.90 0.20 -4.86
N ALA A 83 5.96 0.01 -5.64
CA ALA A 83 5.86 -0.03 -7.09
C ALA A 83 4.95 -1.20 -7.56
N GLY A 84 5.12 -2.39 -6.97
CA GLY A 84 4.27 -3.55 -7.26
C GLY A 84 2.82 -3.37 -6.84
N LEU A 85 2.57 -2.76 -5.68
CA LEU A 85 1.20 -2.49 -5.22
C LEU A 85 0.49 -1.47 -6.11
N LYS A 86 1.18 -0.44 -6.58
CA LYS A 86 0.61 0.57 -7.49
C LYS A 86 0.18 -0.05 -8.82
N THR A 87 1.04 -0.86 -9.44
CA THR A 87 0.69 -1.53 -10.70
C THR A 87 -0.46 -2.52 -10.52
N GLY A 88 -0.48 -3.25 -9.39
CA GLY A 88 -1.60 -4.11 -9.03
C GLY A 88 -2.92 -3.35 -8.86
N TYR A 89 -2.88 -2.17 -8.23
CA TYR A 89 -4.05 -1.33 -8.05
C TYR A 89 -4.59 -0.77 -9.37
N GLU A 90 -3.72 -0.30 -10.26
CA GLU A 90 -4.10 0.17 -11.60
C GLU A 90 -4.76 -0.93 -12.43
N ALA A 91 -4.23 -2.16 -12.37
CA ALA A 91 -4.82 -3.32 -13.03
C ALA A 91 -6.21 -3.66 -12.45
N TYR A 92 -6.35 -3.60 -11.13
CA TYR A 92 -7.64 -3.79 -10.44
C TYR A 92 -8.67 -2.73 -10.85
N GLU A 93 -8.28 -1.46 -10.92
CA GLU A 93 -9.18 -0.40 -11.36
C GLU A 93 -9.63 -0.58 -12.82
N ALA A 94 -8.71 -0.96 -13.71
CA ALA A 94 -9.04 -1.25 -15.10
C ALA A 94 -10.02 -2.43 -15.21
N GLN A 95 -9.82 -3.51 -14.44
CA GLN A 95 -10.73 -4.65 -14.39
C GLN A 95 -12.11 -4.24 -13.86
N ASN A 96 -12.16 -3.44 -12.79
CA ASN A 96 -13.41 -2.93 -12.25
C ASN A 96 -14.17 -2.05 -13.26
N ALA A 97 -13.46 -1.23 -14.04
CA ALA A 97 -14.06 -0.43 -15.09
C ALA A 97 -14.68 -1.32 -16.19
N ALA A 98 -13.96 -2.35 -16.61
CA ALA A 98 -14.45 -3.32 -17.59
C ALA A 98 -15.69 -4.07 -17.09
N LEU A 99 -15.66 -4.59 -15.85
CA LEU A 99 -16.79 -5.30 -15.25
C LEU A 99 -18.01 -4.40 -15.08
N LYS A 100 -17.82 -3.13 -14.68
CA LYS A 100 -18.92 -2.16 -14.61
C LYS A 100 -19.56 -1.93 -15.99
N ALA A 101 -18.74 -1.83 -17.04
CA ALA A 101 -19.25 -1.68 -18.40
C ALA A 101 -20.00 -2.93 -18.88
N GLU A 102 -19.50 -4.12 -18.56
CA GLU A 102 -20.16 -5.40 -18.86
C GLU A 102 -21.51 -5.52 -18.15
N VAL A 103 -21.56 -5.23 -16.85
CA VAL A 103 -22.80 -5.25 -16.07
C VAL A 103 -23.83 -4.27 -16.65
N GLU A 104 -23.40 -3.08 -17.06
CA GLU A 104 -24.29 -2.11 -17.68
C GLU A 104 -24.82 -2.59 -19.04
N ALA A 105 -23.99 -3.27 -19.85
CA ALA A 105 -24.43 -3.88 -21.10
C ALA A 105 -25.46 -5.00 -20.84
N LEU A 106 -25.19 -5.87 -19.87
CA LEU A 106 -26.10 -6.96 -19.48
C LEU A 106 -27.44 -6.43 -18.97
N ARG A 107 -27.46 -5.33 -18.21
CA ARG A 107 -28.69 -4.69 -17.73
C ARG A 107 -29.58 -4.19 -18.86
N LYS A 108 -29.01 -3.74 -19.99
CA LYS A 108 -29.78 -3.28 -21.16
C LYS A 108 -30.44 -4.42 -21.92
N THR A 109 -29.80 -5.59 -21.93
CA THR A 109 -30.31 -6.78 -22.63
C THR A 109 -31.13 -7.69 -21.73
N ALA A 110 -31.11 -7.48 -20.42
CA ALA A 110 -31.89 -8.26 -19.48
C ALA A 110 -33.39 -8.14 -19.80
N PRO A 111 -34.17 -9.23 -19.66
CA PRO A 111 -35.61 -9.15 -19.83
C PRO A 111 -36.21 -8.16 -18.82
N SER A 112 -37.12 -7.32 -19.31
CA SER A 112 -37.85 -6.37 -18.45
C SER A 112 -38.63 -7.12 -17.37
N SER A 113 -38.69 -6.53 -16.17
CA SER A 113 -39.57 -7.02 -15.10
C SER A 113 -41.05 -6.77 -15.40
N GLU A 114 -41.35 -5.84 -16.31
CA GLU A 114 -42.71 -5.63 -16.81
C GLU A 114 -43.07 -6.74 -17.80
N VAL A 115 -44.24 -7.37 -17.61
CA VAL A 115 -44.71 -8.51 -18.40
C VAL A 115 -46.02 -8.14 -19.09
N VAL A 116 -46.06 -8.33 -20.40
CA VAL A 116 -47.26 -8.26 -21.22
C VAL A 116 -47.86 -9.66 -21.33
N TRP A 117 -49.16 -9.77 -21.11
CA TRP A 117 -49.86 -11.05 -21.06
C TRP A 117 -50.78 -11.23 -22.26
N CYS A 118 -50.75 -12.41 -22.88
CA CYS A 118 -51.75 -12.85 -23.83
C CYS A 118 -52.98 -13.42 -23.09
N ALA A 119 -54.14 -13.42 -23.73
CA ALA A 119 -55.36 -14.03 -23.20
C ALA A 119 -55.24 -15.54 -22.94
N CYS A 120 -54.30 -16.24 -23.59
CA CYS A 120 -54.00 -17.66 -23.31
C CYS A 120 -53.27 -17.88 -21.98
N GLY A 121 -52.79 -16.82 -21.32
CA GLY A 121 -52.00 -16.90 -20.10
C GLY A 121 -50.49 -16.89 -20.30
N ASP A 122 -49.99 -16.83 -21.54
CA ASP A 122 -48.56 -16.69 -21.81
C ASP A 122 -48.09 -15.25 -21.51
N GLY A 123 -47.03 -15.14 -20.71
CA GLY A 123 -46.41 -13.88 -20.32
C GLY A 123 -45.11 -13.64 -21.07
N HIS A 124 -44.95 -12.43 -21.59
CA HIS A 124 -43.77 -11.99 -22.33
C HIS A 124 -43.20 -10.73 -21.70
N ALA A 125 -41.89 -10.70 -21.42
CA ALA A 125 -41.24 -9.49 -20.94
C ALA A 125 -41.47 -8.32 -21.93
N ALA A 126 -41.71 -7.11 -21.45
CA ALA A 126 -42.11 -5.98 -22.28
C ALA A 126 -41.10 -5.61 -23.38
N ASN A 127 -39.82 -5.88 -23.17
CA ASN A 127 -38.74 -5.69 -24.15
C ASN A 127 -38.43 -6.95 -24.98
N SER A 128 -39.24 -8.01 -24.87
CA SER A 128 -39.05 -9.24 -25.63
C SER A 128 -39.70 -9.14 -27.02
N TYR A 129 -39.20 -9.96 -27.95
CA TYR A 129 -39.81 -10.14 -29.25
C TYR A 129 -41.30 -10.51 -29.16
N GLY A 130 -41.69 -11.37 -28.22
CA GLY A 130 -43.08 -11.77 -28.03
C GLY A 130 -44.01 -10.61 -27.67
N ALA A 131 -43.56 -9.69 -26.81
CA ALA A 131 -44.32 -8.47 -26.50
C ALA A 131 -44.46 -7.55 -27.73
N GLY A 132 -43.41 -7.40 -28.53
CA GLY A 132 -43.45 -6.66 -29.80
C GLY A 132 -44.40 -7.29 -30.83
N PHE A 133 -44.39 -8.62 -30.96
CA PHE A 133 -45.31 -9.36 -31.81
C PHE A 133 -46.76 -9.16 -31.36
N MET A 134 -47.05 -9.25 -30.06
CA MET A 134 -48.40 -9.01 -29.52
C MET A 134 -48.86 -7.58 -29.78
N ALA A 135 -47.98 -6.57 -29.66
CA ALA A 135 -48.32 -5.19 -29.97
C ALA A 135 -48.73 -5.00 -31.45
N ALA A 136 -48.11 -5.74 -32.37
CA ALA A 136 -48.44 -5.71 -33.79
C ALA A 136 -49.69 -6.53 -34.15
N ASN A 137 -50.02 -7.56 -33.37
CA ASN A 137 -51.11 -8.50 -33.63
C ASN A 137 -52.27 -8.34 -32.62
N ASN A 138 -52.57 -7.09 -32.26
CA ASN A 138 -53.76 -6.73 -31.48
C ASN A 138 -53.87 -7.47 -30.12
N GLY A 139 -52.72 -7.71 -29.47
CA GLY A 139 -52.62 -8.37 -28.17
C GLY A 139 -52.56 -9.91 -28.23
N VAL A 140 -52.52 -10.51 -29.42
CA VAL A 140 -52.49 -11.96 -29.61
C VAL A 140 -51.04 -12.45 -29.74
N CYS A 141 -50.66 -13.46 -28.96
CA CYS A 141 -49.31 -14.06 -29.03
C CYS A 141 -49.14 -14.92 -30.29
N GLU A 142 -47.88 -15.18 -30.65
CA GLU A 142 -47.52 -15.95 -31.86
C GLU A 142 -48.20 -17.33 -31.93
N ASN A 143 -48.30 -18.03 -30.79
CA ASN A 143 -48.93 -19.35 -30.74
C ASN A 143 -50.45 -19.27 -30.95
N CYS A 144 -51.12 -18.26 -30.37
CA CYS A 144 -52.54 -18.03 -30.58
C CYS A 144 -52.85 -17.60 -32.02
N ASP A 145 -52.05 -16.68 -32.57
CA ASP A 145 -52.19 -16.22 -33.95
C ASP A 145 -52.03 -17.40 -34.93
N ALA A 146 -50.99 -18.23 -34.73
CA ALA A 146 -50.77 -19.44 -35.52
C ALA A 146 -51.91 -20.47 -35.38
N ALA A 147 -52.52 -20.59 -34.20
CA ALA A 147 -53.65 -21.49 -33.97
C ALA A 147 -54.95 -20.99 -34.62
N THR A 148 -55.18 -19.66 -34.66
CA THR A 148 -56.35 -19.05 -35.32
C THR A 148 -56.16 -18.84 -36.82
N GLY A 149 -54.92 -18.80 -37.32
CA GLY A 149 -54.56 -18.56 -38.73
C GLY A 149 -54.95 -19.65 -39.73
N LYS A 150 -55.66 -20.70 -39.31
CA LYS A 150 -56.34 -21.69 -40.17
C LYS A 150 -57.84 -21.70 -39.90
N GLY A 151 -58.52 -20.58 -40.13
CA GLY A 151 -59.98 -20.53 -40.01
C GLY A 151 -60.55 -19.16 -40.34
N GLU A 152 -60.94 -18.99 -41.60
CA GLU A 152 -62.03 -18.12 -42.08
C GLU A 152 -62.07 -16.68 -41.53
N ARG A 153 -61.45 -15.77 -42.29
CA ARG A 153 -61.99 -14.41 -42.42
C ARG A 153 -63.27 -14.50 -43.25
N SER A 154 -64.42 -14.46 -42.58
CA SER A 154 -65.75 -14.19 -43.19
C SER A 154 -66.09 -12.71 -43.05
#